data_AF-A0A8T4G3Z6-F1
#
_entry.id   AF-A0A8T4G3Z6-F1
#
_cell.length_a   1.000
_cell.length_b   1.000
_cell.length_c   1.000
_cell.angle_alpha   90.00
_cell.angle_beta   90.00
_cell.angle_gamma   90.00
#
_symmetry.space_group_name_H-M   'P 1'
#
loop_
_entity.id
_entity.type
_entity.pdbx_description
1 polymer ?
#
loop_
_entity_poly.entity_id
_entity_poly.type
_entity_poly.pdbx_seq_one_letter_code
_entity_poly.pdbx_strand_id
1 'polypeptide(L)'
;MAEVLRQDSGFAFKCSKLVEETSLEIRGYLFKNGVLVGIYSDEGLIPVESELPFDINEKLFSGKIKGILKVLIFEEREGTGIEIYFFDGLRKWLIYKQSIL
;
A
#
# COMPACT_ATOMS: atom_id res chain seq x y z
N MET A 1 -40.29 7.94 15.95
CA MET A 1 -38.86 7.64 16.20
C MET A 1 -38.28 7.25 14.86
N ALA A 2 -37.31 8.03 14.35
CA ALA A 2 -36.90 7.97 12.95
C ALA A 2 -36.02 6.73 12.69
N GLU A 3 -36.45 5.96 11.70
CA GLU A 3 -35.79 4.82 11.10
C GLU A 3 -34.57 5.32 10.31
N VAL A 4 -33.36 4.88 10.68
CA VAL A 4 -32.14 5.19 9.89
C VAL A 4 -31.78 3.93 9.12
N LEU A 5 -32.32 3.82 7.91
CA LEU A 5 -31.89 2.89 6.88
C LEU A 5 -30.45 3.24 6.45
N ARG A 6 -29.46 2.55 7.02
CA ARG A 6 -28.12 2.49 6.41
C ARG A 6 -28.18 1.51 5.25
N GLN A 7 -28.24 2.06 4.04
CA GLN A 7 -28.00 1.33 2.80
C GLN A 7 -26.54 0.87 2.77
N ASP A 8 -26.30 -0.33 3.27
CA ASP A 8 -25.13 -1.15 2.95
C ASP A 8 -25.22 -1.57 1.47
N SER A 9 -24.67 -0.74 0.59
CA SER A 9 -24.53 -1.07 -0.82
C SER A 9 -23.25 -1.87 -1.03
N GLY A 10 -23.41 -3.19 -0.97
CA GLY A 10 -22.76 -4.20 -1.81
C GLY A 10 -21.27 -4.06 -2.13
N PHE A 11 -20.46 -4.88 -1.46
CA PHE A 11 -19.45 -5.72 -2.12
C PHE A 11 -19.16 -6.91 -1.21
N ALA A 12 -19.79 -8.06 -1.47
CA ALA A 12 -19.30 -9.32 -0.92
C ALA A 12 -17.97 -9.65 -1.61
N PHE A 13 -16.90 -9.96 -0.86
CA PHE A 13 -15.99 -11.09 -1.06
C PHE A 13 -14.77 -10.98 -0.11
N LYS A 14 -14.56 -12.04 0.67
CA LYS A 14 -13.59 -12.26 1.76
C LYS A 14 -13.75 -11.36 2.99
N CYS A 15 -14.11 -12.00 4.11
CA CYS A 15 -14.15 -11.45 5.46
C CYS A 15 -12.72 -11.25 5.98
N SER A 16 -11.93 -10.42 5.29
CA SER A 16 -10.61 -10.03 5.75
C SER A 16 -10.81 -8.87 6.73
N LYS A 17 -10.64 -9.15 8.02
CA LYS A 17 -10.77 -8.11 9.05
C LYS A 17 -9.51 -7.27 8.99
N LEU A 18 -9.63 -5.98 8.67
CA LEU A 18 -8.51 -5.06 8.79
C LEU A 18 -8.09 -5.02 10.27
N VAL A 19 -6.87 -5.49 10.55
CA VAL A 19 -6.31 -5.55 11.90
C VAL A 19 -5.64 -4.22 12.21
N GLU A 20 -4.82 -3.73 11.28
CA GLU A 20 -4.00 -2.55 11.47
C GLU A 20 -3.83 -1.77 10.16
N GLU A 21 -3.88 -0.44 10.25
CA GLU A 21 -3.48 0.46 9.17
C GLU A 21 -2.45 1.44 9.75
N THR A 22 -1.23 1.41 9.21
CA THR A 22 -0.13 2.30 9.61
C THR A 22 0.39 3.06 8.41
N SER A 23 0.76 4.32 8.63
CA SER A 23 1.40 5.16 7.63
C SER A 23 2.89 5.28 7.93
N LEU A 24 3.70 4.99 6.93
CA LEU A 24 5.16 4.98 6.98
C LEU A 24 5.71 6.14 6.16
N GLU A 25 6.57 6.95 6.78
CA GLU A 25 7.29 8.01 6.07
C GLU A 25 8.38 7.42 5.19
N ILE A 26 8.54 8.00 4.01
CA ILE A 26 9.56 7.57 3.05
C ILE A 26 10.85 8.34 3.32
N ARG A 27 11.90 7.59 3.65
CA ARG A 27 13.26 8.09 3.86
C ARG A 27 14.07 8.13 2.56
N GLY A 28 13.77 7.23 1.63
CA GLY A 28 14.45 7.17 0.34
C GLY A 28 13.92 6.08 -0.58
N TYR A 29 14.49 6.00 -1.77
CA TYR A 29 14.07 5.07 -2.82
C TYR A 29 15.27 4.26 -3.32
N LEU A 30 15.05 2.97 -3.54
CA LEU A 30 16.04 2.07 -4.12
C LEU A 30 15.66 1.77 -5.56
N PHE A 31 16.53 2.20 -6.48
CA PHE A 31 16.37 1.96 -7.91
C PHE A 31 17.42 0.96 -8.40
N LYS A 32 17.00 0.06 -9.29
CA LYS A 32 17.88 -0.85 -10.02
C LYS A 32 17.55 -0.77 -11.50
N ASN A 33 18.52 -0.39 -12.33
CA ASN A 33 18.34 -0.16 -13.77
C ASN A 33 17.20 0.82 -14.11
N GLY A 34 17.00 1.86 -13.29
CA GLY A 34 15.92 2.84 -13.48
C GLY A 34 14.53 2.36 -13.05
N VAL A 35 14.42 1.16 -12.49
CA VAL A 35 13.17 0.62 -11.92
C VAL A 35 13.21 0.72 -10.41
N LEU A 36 12.12 1.22 -9.80
CA LEU A 36 11.97 1.20 -8.36
C LEU A 36 11.83 -0.24 -7.88
N VAL A 37 12.80 -0.71 -7.10
CA VAL A 37 12.83 -2.08 -6.55
C VAL A 37 12.67 -2.10 -5.04
N GLY A 38 12.76 -0.95 -4.37
CA GLY A 38 12.55 -0.86 -2.94
C GLY A 38 12.37 0.57 -2.47
N ILE A 39 11.80 0.72 -1.29
CA ILE A 39 11.56 2.01 -0.64
C ILE A 39 12.11 1.92 0.78
N TYR A 40 12.97 2.87 1.13
CA TYR A 40 13.46 3.01 2.50
C TYR A 40 12.44 3.79 3.31
N SER A 41 12.01 3.19 4.41
CA SER A 41 11.21 3.83 5.45
C SER A 41 11.95 3.79 6.79
N ASP A 42 11.36 4.37 7.83
CA ASP A 42 11.89 4.35 9.19
C ASP A 42 12.04 2.93 9.73
N GLU A 43 11.12 2.04 9.35
CA GLU A 43 11.13 0.65 9.78
C GLU A 43 12.02 -0.27 8.93
N GLY A 44 12.61 0.25 7.85
CA GLY A 44 13.57 -0.50 7.03
C GLY A 44 13.32 -0.40 5.52
N LEU A 45 13.88 -1.36 4.79
CA LEU A 45 13.75 -1.45 3.33
C LEU A 45 12.54 -2.32 2.96
N ILE A 46 11.56 -1.71 2.30
CA ILE A 46 10.40 -2.40 1.77
C ILE A 46 10.67 -2.73 0.30
N PRO A 47 10.69 -4.02 -0.09
CA PRO A 47 10.84 -4.39 -1.49
C PRO A 47 9.57 -4.01 -2.27
N VAL A 48 9.76 -3.51 -3.49
CA VAL A 48 8.68 -3.21 -4.43
C VAL A 48 8.61 -4.36 -5.41
N GLU A 49 7.56 -5.16 -5.32
CA GLU A 49 7.32 -6.31 -6.19
C GLU A 49 6.45 -5.96 -7.39
N SER A 50 5.60 -4.95 -7.25
CA SER A 50 4.71 -4.51 -8.34
C SER A 50 5.34 -3.37 -9.13
N GLU A 51 5.32 -3.50 -10.46
CA GLU A 51 5.81 -2.46 -11.34
C GLU A 51 4.89 -1.23 -11.27
N LEU A 52 5.46 -0.09 -10.86
CA LEU A 52 4.76 1.19 -10.87
C LEU A 52 4.67 1.74 -12.30
N PRO A 53 3.61 2.51 -12.63
CA PRO A 53 3.52 3.18 -13.93
C PRO A 53 4.76 4.02 -14.21
N PHE A 54 5.23 4.03 -15.45
CA PHE A 54 6.44 4.76 -15.87
C PHE A 54 6.45 6.22 -15.40
N ASP A 55 5.33 6.93 -15.55
CA ASP A 55 5.17 8.32 -15.12
C ASP A 55 5.45 8.52 -13.63
N ILE A 56 5.05 7.56 -12.79
CA ILE A 56 5.30 7.59 -11.34
C ILE A 56 6.75 7.25 -11.03
N ASN A 57 7.30 6.24 -11.70
CA ASN A 57 8.68 5.84 -11.53
C ASN A 57 9.64 6.99 -11.90
N GLU A 58 9.40 7.69 -13.02
CA GLU A 58 10.18 8.87 -13.43
C GLU A 58 10.05 10.03 -12.42
N LYS A 59 8.85 10.25 -11.90
CA LYS A 59 8.57 11.29 -10.89
C LYS A 59 9.27 11.01 -9.56
N LEU A 60 9.30 9.75 -9.13
CA LEU A 60 10.03 9.30 -7.95
C LEU A 60 11.53 9.42 -8.15
N PHE A 61 12.02 8.97 -9.30
CA PHE A 61 13.42 9.06 -9.67
C PHE A 61 13.91 10.52 -9.71
N SER A 62 13.07 11.42 -10.24
CA SER A 62 13.35 12.85 -10.30
C SER A 62 13.14 13.59 -8.97
N GLY A 63 12.63 12.91 -7.92
CA GLY A 63 12.30 13.51 -6.63
C GLY A 63 11.15 14.53 -6.68
N LYS A 64 10.34 14.52 -7.75
CA LYS A 64 9.21 15.45 -7.94
C LYS A 64 8.01 15.08 -7.08
N ILE A 65 7.92 13.81 -6.67
CA ILE A 65 6.86 13.35 -5.77
C ILE A 65 7.46 12.80 -4.49
N LYS A 66 6.76 13.07 -3.38
CA LYS A 66 7.01 12.47 -2.08
C LYS A 66 5.71 11.83 -1.64
N GLY A 67 5.63 10.52 -1.78
CA GLY A 67 4.48 9.77 -1.32
C GLY A 67 4.59 9.39 0.15
N ILE A 68 3.53 8.76 0.64
CA ILE A 68 3.48 8.10 1.94
C ILE A 68 3.21 6.63 1.68
N LEU A 69 3.82 5.76 2.47
CA LEU A 69 3.51 4.34 2.43
C LEU A 69 2.37 4.04 3.40
N LYS A 70 1.36 3.32 2.94
CA LYS A 70 0.32 2.77 3.80
C LYS A 70 0.48 1.27 3.89
N VAL A 71 0.74 0.78 5.09
CA VAL A 71 0.77 -0.64 5.42
C VAL A 71 -0.60 -1.01 5.95
N LEU A 72 -1.24 -1.99 5.31
CA LEU A 72 -2.49 -2.57 5.75
C LEU A 72 -2.22 -4.02 6.12
N ILE A 73 -2.53 -4.36 7.37
CA ILE A 73 -2.47 -5.72 7.88
C ILE A 73 -3.92 -6.19 8.05
N PHE A 74 -4.26 -7.31 7.44
CA PHE A 74 -5.57 -7.91 7.52
C PHE A 74 -5.48 -9.38 7.92
N GLU A 75 -6.41 -9.81 8.75
CA GLU A 75 -6.57 -11.20 9.13
C GLU A 75 -7.37 -11.90 8.05
N GLU A 76 -6.79 -12.91 7.42
CA GLU A 76 -7.50 -13.87 6.57
C GLU A 76 -7.89 -15.10 7.39
N ARG A 77 -8.84 -15.90 6.87
CA ARG A 77 -9.33 -17.12 7.55
C ARG A 77 -8.24 -18.13 7.91
N GLU A 78 -7.11 -18.09 7.21
CA GLU A 78 -6.00 -19.06 7.33
C GLU A 78 -4.66 -18.37 7.64
N GLY A 79 -4.64 -17.09 8.02
CA GLY A 79 -3.37 -16.40 8.29
C GLY A 79 -3.47 -14.87 8.30
N THR A 80 -2.33 -14.19 8.23
CA THR A 80 -2.24 -12.73 8.22
C THR A 80 -1.74 -12.24 6.87
N GLY A 81 -2.52 -11.40 6.20
CA GLY A 81 -2.12 -10.71 4.99
C GLY A 81 -1.57 -9.31 5.29
N ILE A 82 -0.51 -8.95 4.57
CA ILE A 82 0.14 -7.65 4.60
C ILE A 82 0.11 -7.10 3.19
N GLU A 83 -0.46 -5.92 3.03
CA GLU A 83 -0.43 -5.15 1.78
C GLU A 83 0.18 -3.78 2.03
N ILE A 84 1.13 -3.38 1.20
CA ILE A 84 1.75 -2.07 1.27
C ILE A 84 1.40 -1.30 0.02
N TYR A 85 0.85 -0.11 0.21
CA TYR A 85 0.45 0.80 -0.84
C TYR A 85 1.32 2.06 -0.81
N PHE A 86 1.79 2.47 -1.98
CA PHE A 86 2.38 3.78 -2.19
C PHE A 86 1.28 4.80 -2.49
N PHE A 87 1.25 5.91 -1.76
CA PHE A 87 0.23 6.96 -1.87
C PHE A 87 0.87 8.29 -2.28
N ASP A 88 0.46 8.85 -3.42
CA ASP A 88 0.95 10.14 -3.96
C ASP A 88 0.01 11.32 -3.62
N GLY A 89 -0.89 11.14 -2.65
CA GLY A 89 -1.93 12.12 -2.29
C GLY A 89 -3.20 12.07 -3.14
N LEU A 90 -3.09 11.66 -4.42
CA LEU A 90 -4.24 11.49 -5.33
C LEU A 90 -4.56 10.04 -5.65
N ARG A 91 -3.54 9.18 -5.67
CA ARG A 91 -3.61 7.81 -6.15
C ARG A 91 -2.84 6.90 -5.21
N LYS A 92 -3.27 5.63 -5.16
CA LYS A 92 -2.60 4.57 -4.42
C LYS A 92 -2.24 3.42 -5.36
N TRP A 93 -1.06 2.85 -5.15
CA TRP A 93 -0.60 1.67 -5.88
C TRP A 93 -0.14 0.62 -4.90
N LEU A 94 -0.64 -0.61 -5.04
CA LEU A 94 -0.10 -1.73 -4.31
C LEU A 94 1.32 -1.99 -4.80
N ILE A 95 2.29 -1.93 -3.90
CA ILE A 95 3.72 -2.13 -4.23
C ILE A 95 4.26 -3.45 -3.68
N TYR A 96 3.64 -3.96 -2.62
CA TYR A 96 4.05 -5.18 -1.95
C TYR A 96 2.82 -5.89 -1.40
N LYS A 97 2.78 -7.21 -1.53
CA LYS A 97 1.72 -8.03 -0.95
C LYS A 97 2.30 -9.35 -0.49
N GLN A 98 2.09 -9.66 0.77
CA GLN A 98 2.50 -10.92 1.37
C GLN A 98 1.35 -11.49 2.17
N SER A 99 1.04 -12.77 1.94
CA SER A 99 0.16 -13.54 2.82
C SER A 99 1.01 -14.50 3.63
N ILE A 100 0.95 -14.37 4.95
CA ILE A 100 1.61 -15.26 5.90
C ILE A 100 0.57 -16.28 6.34
N LEU A 101 0.74 -17.53 5.90
CA LEU A 101 -0.06 -18.69 6.29
C LEU A 101 0.46 -19.29 7.60
#